data_AF-A0A704F3U3-F1
#
_entry.id   AF-A0A704F3U3-F1
#
_cell.length_a   1.000
_cell.length_b   1.000
_cell.length_c   1.000
_cell.angle_alpha   90.00
_cell.angle_beta   90.00
_cell.angle_gamma   90.00
#
_symmetry.space_group_name_H-M   'P 1'
#
loop_
_entity.id
_entity.type
_entity.pdbx_description
1 polymer ?
#
loop_
_entity_poly.entity_id
_entity_poly.type
_entity_poly.pdbx_seq_one_letter_code
_entity_poly.pdbx_strand_id
1 'polypeptide(L)'
;MLSDVLFKKIINNISQYGLSPEIGRRYHFKDTIKQYLLDPASFLTFDCDGISHISVEMKGQDYRNALFSDYYYGKIRIQEQINNLQLQIKNTSQASWVLVTAYYASFFMATEISKLCGKYIINFSDEDIKFILNHSYNSIPTNMRLDEVNYGYQVNITHSENDKMIRLVFHKRSPRPHVEVWKNIVEIVNQLNITDSNIHFKNLFLNICEESNDRWHNPSRIRNDWNYKFANYYGEKGNTLGATFYKNIKNYSSSMNWAGNRTIQPHDENIVAGLSYIYHILSKTMNSINDRIIFTQ
;
A
#
# COMPACT_ATOMS: atom_id res chain seq x y z
N MET A 1 -6.85 8.22 -17.52
CA MET A 1 -6.78 8.83 -16.17
C MET A 1 -5.62 8.22 -15.39
N LEU A 2 -5.14 8.87 -14.31
CA LEU A 2 -4.06 8.33 -13.47
C LEU A 2 -4.36 6.90 -12.96
N SER A 3 -5.59 6.66 -12.52
CA SER A 3 -6.05 5.34 -12.07
C SER A 3 -5.83 4.24 -13.11
N ASP A 4 -6.08 4.54 -14.38
CA ASP A 4 -6.03 3.56 -15.48
C ASP A 4 -4.58 3.26 -15.86
N VAL A 5 -3.71 4.27 -15.82
CA VAL A 5 -2.27 4.10 -16.09
C VAL A 5 -1.62 3.30 -14.97
N LEU A 6 -1.99 3.58 -13.71
CA LEU A 6 -1.55 2.79 -12.57
C LEU A 6 -2.04 1.34 -12.66
N PHE A 7 -3.31 1.11 -13.01
CA PHE A 7 -3.84 -0.23 -13.29
C PHE A 7 -3.03 -0.96 -14.37
N LYS A 8 -2.76 -0.31 -15.52
CA LYS A 8 -1.96 -0.90 -16.60
C LYS A 8 -0.54 -1.26 -16.13
N LYS A 9 0.12 -0.40 -15.34
CA LYS A 9 1.43 -0.70 -14.76
C LYS A 9 1.40 -1.97 -13.91
N ILE A 10 0.36 -2.13 -13.10
CA ILE A 10 0.18 -3.31 -12.23
C ILE A 10 -0.02 -4.57 -13.07
N ILE A 11 -0.93 -4.55 -14.05
CA ILE A 11 -1.16 -5.72 -14.91
C ILE A 11 0.09 -6.08 -15.70
N ASN A 12 0.81 -5.09 -16.24
CA ASN A 12 2.08 -5.34 -16.93
C ASN A 12 3.11 -5.97 -15.98
N ASN A 13 3.19 -5.52 -14.73
CA ASN A 13 4.07 -6.10 -13.72
C ASN A 13 3.71 -7.58 -13.46
N ILE A 14 2.43 -7.85 -13.21
CA ILE A 14 1.93 -9.22 -13.00
C ILE A 14 2.27 -10.11 -14.20
N SER A 15 2.05 -9.63 -15.42
CA SER A 15 2.36 -10.38 -16.64
C SER A 15 3.86 -10.60 -16.85
N GLN A 16 4.68 -9.56 -16.65
CA GLN A 16 6.14 -9.64 -16.80
C GLN A 16 6.74 -10.69 -15.86
N TYR A 17 6.26 -10.76 -14.62
CA TYR A 17 6.71 -11.75 -13.63
C TYR A 17 6.00 -13.10 -13.73
N GLY A 18 5.12 -13.32 -14.74
CA GLY A 18 4.38 -14.58 -14.88
C GLY A 18 3.41 -14.87 -13.72
N LEU A 19 2.96 -13.83 -13.01
CA LEU A 19 2.16 -13.94 -11.78
C LEU A 19 0.65 -13.95 -12.05
N SER A 20 0.19 -14.25 -13.27
CA SER A 20 -1.26 -14.25 -13.54
C SER A 20 -1.98 -15.26 -12.63
N PRO A 21 -3.00 -14.84 -11.86
CA PRO A 21 -3.68 -15.70 -10.90
C PRO A 21 -4.44 -16.84 -11.59
N GLU A 22 -4.52 -17.99 -10.92
CA GLU A 22 -5.27 -19.14 -11.42
C GLU A 22 -6.78 -18.97 -11.16
N ILE A 23 -7.58 -19.11 -12.22
CA ILE A 23 -9.04 -19.10 -12.13
C ILE A 23 -9.49 -20.32 -11.31
N GLY A 24 -10.46 -20.15 -10.41
CA GLY A 24 -10.97 -21.26 -9.61
C GLY A 24 -10.19 -21.55 -8.33
N ARG A 25 -9.03 -20.90 -8.14
CA ARG A 25 -8.15 -21.20 -7.01
C ARG A 25 -8.74 -20.68 -5.69
N ARG A 26 -8.70 -21.54 -4.68
CA ARG A 26 -8.97 -21.16 -3.29
C ARG A 26 -7.70 -20.62 -2.63
N TYR A 27 -7.87 -19.56 -1.86
CA TYR A 27 -6.79 -18.89 -1.15
C TYR A 27 -6.92 -19.15 0.35
N HIS A 28 -5.81 -19.47 1.01
CA HIS A 28 -5.78 -19.79 2.43
C HIS A 28 -4.77 -18.90 3.16
N PHE A 29 -5.06 -18.57 4.42
CA PHE A 29 -4.20 -17.69 5.22
C PHE A 29 -2.78 -18.25 5.38
N LYS A 30 -2.66 -19.57 5.54
CA LYS A 30 -1.37 -20.27 5.61
C LYS A 30 -0.52 -20.14 4.34
N ASP A 31 -1.13 -19.78 3.23
CA ASP A 31 -0.43 -19.65 1.95
C ASP A 31 0.05 -18.20 1.72
N THR A 32 -0.20 -17.26 2.63
CA THR A 32 0.27 -15.86 2.53
C THR A 32 1.80 -15.76 2.45
N ILE A 33 2.34 -14.66 1.91
CA ILE A 33 3.80 -14.48 1.71
C ILE A 33 4.56 -14.74 3.01
N LYS A 34 4.13 -14.10 4.10
CA LYS A 34 4.80 -14.26 5.39
C LYS A 34 4.74 -15.71 5.89
N GLN A 35 3.58 -16.36 5.78
CA GLN A 35 3.41 -17.73 6.25
C GLN A 35 4.25 -18.71 5.42
N TYR A 36 4.28 -18.53 4.09
CA TYR A 36 5.11 -19.35 3.20
C TYR A 36 6.61 -19.20 3.49
N LEU A 37 7.09 -17.97 3.74
CA LEU A 37 8.49 -17.71 4.11
C LEU A 37 8.89 -18.37 5.42
N LEU A 38 7.94 -18.63 6.31
CA LEU A 38 8.16 -19.19 7.64
C LEU A 38 7.72 -20.65 7.75
N ASP A 39 7.35 -21.28 6.63
CA ASP A 39 6.92 -22.68 6.59
C ASP A 39 8.16 -23.59 6.50
N PRO A 40 8.45 -24.45 7.49
CA PRO A 40 9.54 -25.42 7.42
C PRO A 40 9.43 -26.36 6.20
N ALA A 41 8.23 -26.61 5.69
CA ALA A 41 7.98 -27.46 4.52
C ALA A 41 8.23 -26.77 3.18
N SER A 42 8.49 -25.45 3.17
CA SER A 42 8.82 -24.71 1.95
C SER A 42 10.23 -24.97 1.42
N PHE A 43 11.10 -25.54 2.26
CA PHE A 43 12.53 -25.80 1.96
C PHE A 43 13.27 -24.58 1.39
N LEU A 44 12.86 -23.36 1.78
CA LEU A 44 13.52 -22.14 1.37
C LEU A 44 14.90 -22.02 2.04
N THR A 45 15.87 -21.52 1.28
CA THR A 45 17.20 -21.18 1.81
C THR A 45 17.41 -19.67 1.67
N PHE A 46 17.80 -19.04 2.77
CA PHE A 46 17.99 -17.59 2.82
C PHE A 46 19.46 -17.22 2.63
N ASP A 47 19.71 -16.17 1.85
CA ASP A 47 21.00 -15.48 1.80
C ASP A 47 20.92 -14.27 2.73
N CYS A 48 21.69 -14.29 3.82
CA CYS A 48 21.65 -13.26 4.85
C CYS A 48 23.02 -12.60 4.98
N ASP A 49 23.11 -11.32 4.66
CA ASP A 49 24.21 -10.44 5.04
C ASP A 49 23.77 -9.65 6.28
N GLY A 50 23.75 -10.38 7.39
CA GLY A 50 23.14 -9.97 8.64
C GLY A 50 21.62 -9.75 8.56
N ILE A 51 21.07 -9.01 9.53
CA ILE A 51 19.63 -8.66 9.60
C ILE A 51 19.30 -7.41 8.80
N SER A 52 20.30 -6.69 8.29
CA SER A 52 20.08 -5.51 7.44
C SER A 52 19.65 -5.88 6.03
N HIS A 53 20.11 -7.04 5.55
CA HIS A 53 19.93 -7.51 4.20
C HIS A 53 19.68 -9.02 4.19
N ILE A 54 18.44 -9.38 3.88
CA ILE A 54 18.03 -10.78 3.71
C ILE A 54 17.56 -10.90 2.26
N SER A 55 17.85 -12.01 1.61
CA SER A 55 17.24 -12.35 0.33
C SER A 55 16.92 -13.83 0.24
N VAL A 56 15.92 -14.16 -0.58
CA VAL A 56 15.48 -15.53 -0.81
C VAL A 56 15.00 -15.67 -2.24
N GLU A 57 15.30 -16.80 -2.86
CA GLU A 57 14.74 -17.17 -4.15
C GLU A 57 13.64 -18.20 -3.97
N MET A 58 12.55 -18.02 -4.69
CA MET A 58 11.42 -18.95 -4.68
C MET A 58 10.86 -19.13 -6.08
N LYS A 59 10.19 -20.26 -6.34
CA LYS A 59 9.56 -20.50 -7.65
C LYS A 59 8.51 -19.42 -7.89
N GLY A 60 8.44 -18.91 -9.11
CA GLY A 60 7.45 -17.88 -9.48
C GLY A 60 6.01 -18.32 -9.22
N GLN A 61 5.72 -19.62 -9.38
CA GLN A 61 4.41 -20.19 -9.06
C GLN A 61 4.09 -20.08 -7.56
N ASP A 62 5.05 -20.38 -6.69
CA ASP A 62 4.89 -20.33 -5.24
C ASP A 62 4.72 -18.88 -4.76
N TYR A 63 5.58 -17.97 -5.25
CA TYR A 63 5.43 -16.53 -4.98
C TYR A 63 4.07 -16.00 -5.42
N ARG A 64 3.64 -16.34 -6.63
CA ARG A 64 2.32 -15.95 -7.16
C ARG A 64 1.21 -16.41 -6.23
N ASN A 65 1.21 -17.69 -5.85
CA ASN A 65 0.16 -18.25 -4.98
C ASN A 65 0.13 -17.51 -3.65
N ALA A 66 1.30 -17.16 -3.12
CA ALA A 66 1.40 -16.44 -1.86
C ALA A 66 0.96 -14.98 -1.97
N LEU A 67 1.35 -14.29 -3.04
CA LEU A 67 0.94 -12.93 -3.35
C LEU A 67 -0.58 -12.81 -3.48
N PHE A 68 -1.23 -13.74 -4.18
CA PHE A 68 -2.68 -13.69 -4.36
C PHE A 68 -3.47 -14.16 -3.14
N SER A 69 -2.86 -15.00 -2.28
CA SER A 69 -3.43 -15.26 -0.94
C SER A 69 -3.43 -13.99 -0.10
N ASP A 70 -2.30 -13.27 -0.07
CA ASP A 70 -2.18 -11.96 0.57
C ASP A 70 -3.20 -10.96 0.03
N TYR A 71 -3.28 -10.84 -1.29
CA TYR A 71 -4.18 -9.89 -1.94
C TYR A 71 -5.65 -10.22 -1.68
N TYR A 72 -6.03 -11.51 -1.64
CA TYR A 72 -7.39 -11.93 -1.32
C TYR A 72 -7.84 -11.44 0.07
N TYR A 73 -7.03 -11.67 1.11
CA TYR A 73 -7.35 -11.19 2.45
C TYR A 73 -7.22 -9.66 2.57
N GLY A 74 -6.26 -9.06 1.87
CA GLY A 74 -6.11 -7.62 1.77
C GLY A 74 -7.35 -6.96 1.16
N LYS A 75 -7.92 -7.54 0.11
CA LYS A 75 -9.17 -7.11 -0.54
C LYS A 75 -10.36 -7.17 0.43
N ILE A 76 -10.51 -8.26 1.19
CA ILE A 76 -11.57 -8.37 2.21
C ILE A 76 -11.46 -7.24 3.23
N ARG A 77 -10.26 -7.02 3.78
CA ARG A 77 -10.00 -5.91 4.72
C ARG A 77 -10.35 -4.54 4.12
N ILE A 78 -9.96 -4.29 2.88
CA ILE A 78 -10.28 -3.04 2.18
C ILE A 78 -11.79 -2.89 2.01
N GLN A 79 -12.49 -3.96 1.64
CA GLN A 79 -13.95 -3.93 1.46
C GLN A 79 -14.67 -3.59 2.77
N GLU A 80 -14.29 -4.23 3.88
CA GLU A 80 -14.86 -3.91 5.20
C GLU A 80 -14.58 -2.46 5.61
N GLN A 81 -13.37 -1.96 5.33
CA GLN A 81 -13.02 -0.56 5.60
C GLN A 81 -13.84 0.42 4.75
N ILE A 82 -14.10 0.09 3.48
CA ILE A 82 -14.97 0.88 2.59
C ILE A 82 -16.42 0.82 3.07
N ASN A 83 -16.92 -0.34 3.48
CA ASN A 83 -18.27 -0.50 4.02
C ASN A 83 -18.45 0.42 5.24
N ASN A 84 -17.49 0.41 6.16
CA ASN A 84 -17.49 1.31 7.33
C ASN A 84 -17.47 2.79 6.94
N LEU A 85 -16.66 3.16 5.94
CA LEU A 85 -16.64 4.53 5.42
C LEU A 85 -18.01 4.94 4.86
N GLN A 86 -18.65 4.08 4.06
CA GLN A 86 -19.97 4.36 3.49
C GLN A 86 -21.05 4.49 4.57
N LEU A 87 -21.01 3.65 5.61
CA LEU A 87 -21.91 3.75 6.76
C LEU A 87 -21.76 5.10 7.47
N GLN A 88 -20.52 5.55 7.72
CA GLN A 88 -20.27 6.84 8.36
C GLN A 88 -20.76 8.01 7.49
N ILE A 89 -20.51 7.95 6.18
CA ILE A 89 -20.97 8.95 5.22
C ILE A 89 -22.51 9.03 5.22
N LYS A 90 -23.19 7.87 5.14
CA LYS A 90 -24.65 7.76 5.11
C LYS A 90 -25.30 8.30 6.39
N ASN A 91 -24.69 8.01 7.54
CA ASN A 91 -25.18 8.47 8.84
C ASN A 91 -24.80 9.93 9.13
N THR A 92 -24.18 10.63 8.17
CA THR A 92 -23.72 12.01 8.34
C THR A 92 -22.81 12.16 9.57
N SER A 93 -21.94 11.16 9.76
CA SER A 93 -20.98 11.17 10.87
C SER A 93 -20.05 12.37 10.77
N GLN A 94 -19.47 12.76 11.89
CA GLN A 94 -18.52 13.85 11.94
C GLN A 94 -17.37 13.66 10.94
N ALA A 95 -16.98 14.77 10.29
CA ALA A 95 -15.95 14.78 9.25
C ALA A 95 -14.63 14.13 9.72
N SER A 96 -14.23 14.32 10.97
CA SER A 96 -13.02 13.72 11.56
C SER A 96 -13.03 12.20 11.49
N TRP A 97 -14.13 11.55 11.85
CA TRP A 97 -14.23 10.09 11.80
C TRP A 97 -14.24 9.58 10.36
N VAL A 98 -14.97 10.25 9.47
CA VAL A 98 -14.98 9.92 8.03
C VAL A 98 -13.57 10.06 7.44
N LEU A 99 -12.82 11.08 7.83
CA LEU A 99 -11.45 11.33 7.39
C LEU A 99 -10.51 10.23 7.86
N VAL A 100 -10.52 9.86 9.14
CA VAL A 100 -9.67 8.79 9.67
C VAL A 100 -9.98 7.45 8.97
N THR A 101 -11.26 7.16 8.75
CA THR A 101 -11.68 5.94 8.06
C THR A 101 -11.25 5.92 6.59
N ALA A 102 -11.39 7.05 5.89
CA ALA A 102 -10.94 7.23 4.51
C ALA A 102 -9.41 7.13 4.38
N TYR A 103 -8.67 7.63 5.37
CA TYR A 103 -7.22 7.47 5.45
C TYR A 103 -6.83 6.00 5.50
N TYR A 104 -7.42 5.21 6.40
CA TYR A 104 -7.08 3.79 6.52
C TYR A 104 -7.49 3.00 5.28
N ALA A 105 -8.63 3.32 4.65
CA ALA A 105 -8.99 2.74 3.36
C ALA A 105 -7.89 3.02 2.32
N SER A 106 -7.46 4.28 2.22
CA SER A 106 -6.41 4.70 1.27
C SER A 106 -5.07 4.02 1.56
N PHE A 107 -4.68 3.92 2.84
CA PHE A 107 -3.45 3.25 3.27
C PHE A 107 -3.45 1.76 2.92
N PHE A 108 -4.55 1.04 3.18
CA PHE A 108 -4.66 -0.37 2.82
C PHE A 108 -4.66 -0.57 1.30
N MET A 109 -5.36 0.27 0.55
CA MET A 109 -5.33 0.21 -0.93
C MET A 109 -3.93 0.49 -1.49
N ALA A 110 -3.24 1.52 -0.98
CA ALA A 110 -1.85 1.81 -1.38
C ALA A 110 -0.90 0.66 -1.04
N THR A 111 -1.11 -0.01 0.09
CA THR A 111 -0.33 -1.19 0.49
C THR A 111 -0.48 -2.32 -0.53
N GLU A 112 -1.71 -2.72 -0.87
CA GLU A 112 -1.93 -3.82 -1.81
C GLU A 112 -1.51 -3.45 -3.25
N ILE A 113 -1.75 -2.21 -3.70
CA ILE A 113 -1.26 -1.73 -4.99
C ILE A 113 0.26 -1.80 -5.06
N SER A 114 0.96 -1.33 -4.03
CA SER A 114 2.43 -1.35 -4.01
C SER A 114 2.96 -2.78 -4.01
N LYS A 115 2.31 -3.68 -3.25
CA LYS A 115 2.64 -5.11 -3.21
C LYS A 115 2.51 -5.78 -4.58
N LEU A 116 1.45 -5.51 -5.33
CA LEU A 116 1.29 -6.02 -6.70
C LEU A 116 2.32 -5.43 -7.68
N CYS A 117 2.84 -4.24 -7.40
CA CYS A 117 4.00 -3.67 -8.10
C CYS A 117 5.35 -4.25 -7.63
N GLY A 118 5.33 -5.19 -6.68
CA GLY A 118 6.55 -5.85 -6.20
C GLY A 118 7.32 -5.08 -5.14
N LYS A 119 6.68 -4.08 -4.51
CA LYS A 119 7.30 -3.25 -3.47
C LYS A 119 6.39 -3.14 -2.25
N TYR A 120 6.77 -3.73 -1.13
CA TYR A 120 5.92 -3.76 0.05
C TYR A 120 6.71 -3.79 1.34
N ILE A 121 6.00 -3.76 2.46
CA ILE A 121 6.59 -3.83 3.80
C ILE A 121 6.13 -5.11 4.44
N ILE A 122 7.05 -5.80 5.10
CA ILE A 122 6.77 -6.97 5.94
C ILE A 122 7.43 -6.76 7.29
N ASN A 123 6.77 -7.20 8.35
CA ASN A 123 7.33 -7.17 9.70
C ASN A 123 7.47 -8.60 10.20
N PHE A 124 8.61 -8.88 10.81
CA PHE A 124 8.93 -10.15 11.45
C PHE A 124 8.96 -9.96 12.97
N SER A 125 8.63 -11.02 13.72
CA SER A 125 8.96 -11.10 15.15
C SER A 125 10.39 -11.61 15.35
N ASP A 126 10.85 -11.62 16.60
CA ASP A 126 12.14 -12.21 16.96
C ASP A 126 12.21 -13.69 16.58
N GLU A 127 11.12 -14.43 16.77
CA GLU A 127 11.03 -15.85 16.38
C GLU A 127 11.10 -16.02 14.86
N ASP A 128 10.43 -15.15 14.10
CA ASP A 128 10.46 -15.18 12.64
C ASP A 128 11.89 -14.95 12.12
N ILE A 129 12.62 -14.00 12.70
CA ILE A 129 14.01 -13.73 12.33
C ILE A 129 14.92 -14.89 12.73
N LYS A 130 14.76 -15.46 13.93
CA LYS A 130 15.50 -16.66 14.34
C LYS A 130 15.25 -17.80 13.35
N PHE A 131 14.01 -17.99 12.91
CA PHE A 131 13.67 -18.98 11.90
C PHE A 131 14.42 -18.72 10.59
N ILE A 132 14.35 -17.50 10.06
CA ILE A 132 15.01 -17.13 8.79
C ILE A 132 16.53 -17.34 8.88
N LEU A 133 17.16 -16.87 9.96
CA LEU A 133 18.59 -17.00 10.16
C LEU A 133 19.03 -18.46 10.26
N ASN A 134 18.28 -19.30 10.98
CA ASN A 134 18.55 -20.74 11.09
C ASN A 134 18.44 -21.49 9.74
N HIS A 135 17.74 -20.92 8.76
CA HIS A 135 17.61 -21.46 7.41
C HIS A 135 18.46 -20.69 6.39
N SER A 136 19.47 -19.93 6.87
CA SER A 136 20.43 -19.25 6.00
C SER A 136 21.58 -20.16 5.55
N TYR A 137 22.08 -19.96 4.34
CA TYR A 137 23.31 -20.60 3.87
C TYR A 137 24.57 -20.01 4.54
N ASN A 138 24.50 -18.75 5.00
CA ASN A 138 25.62 -18.06 5.61
C ASN A 138 25.71 -18.41 7.09
N SER A 139 26.94 -18.56 7.60
CA SER A 139 27.16 -18.73 9.03
C SER A 139 26.71 -17.46 9.75
N ILE A 140 25.67 -17.55 10.59
CA ILE A 140 25.24 -16.41 11.40
C ILE A 140 26.39 -16.03 12.33
N PRO A 141 26.82 -14.75 12.38
CA PRO A 141 27.83 -14.33 13.33
C PRO A 141 27.38 -14.66 14.75
N THR A 142 28.21 -15.39 15.51
CA THR A 142 27.91 -15.86 16.88
C THR A 142 27.63 -14.72 17.87
N ASN A 143 27.97 -13.48 17.49
CA ASN A 143 27.83 -12.25 18.27
C ASN A 143 26.65 -11.37 17.81
N MET A 144 25.81 -11.84 16.90
CA MET A 144 24.64 -11.08 16.46
C MET A 144 23.63 -10.98 17.60
N ARG A 145 23.54 -9.81 18.23
CA ARG A 145 22.50 -9.52 19.22
C ARG A 145 21.17 -9.35 18.50
N LEU A 146 20.22 -10.22 18.81
CA LEU A 146 18.83 -10.14 18.35
C LEU A 146 17.98 -9.19 19.21
N ASP A 147 18.62 -8.35 20.02
CA ASP A 147 18.00 -7.50 21.05
C ASP A 147 17.37 -6.23 20.47
N GLU A 148 16.91 -6.28 19.23
CA GLU A 148 16.37 -5.12 18.53
C GLU A 148 14.86 -5.05 18.60
N VAL A 149 14.35 -3.83 18.79
CA VAL A 149 12.92 -3.57 19.05
C VAL A 149 12.04 -3.69 17.79
N ASN A 150 12.61 -3.85 16.59
CA ASN A 150 11.83 -3.87 15.34
C ASN A 150 12.51 -4.52 14.13
N TYR A 151 11.81 -5.49 13.53
CA TYR A 151 12.20 -6.19 12.31
C TYR A 151 11.26 -5.87 11.14
N GLY A 152 11.15 -4.58 10.81
CA GLY A 152 10.43 -4.10 9.64
C GLY A 152 11.33 -4.02 8.40
N TYR A 153 10.87 -4.60 7.29
CA TYR A 153 11.61 -4.66 6.04
C TYR A 153 10.80 -4.11 4.88
N GLN A 154 11.47 -3.36 4.01
CA GLN A 154 11.00 -3.08 2.66
C GLN A 154 11.45 -4.23 1.76
N VAL A 155 10.48 -4.86 1.09
CA VAL A 155 10.72 -5.95 0.15
C VAL A 155 10.63 -5.40 -1.26
N ASN A 156 11.65 -5.71 -2.07
CA ASN A 156 11.63 -5.51 -3.51
C ASN A 156 11.70 -6.89 -4.19
N ILE A 157 10.91 -7.08 -5.24
CA ILE A 157 11.00 -8.28 -6.07
C ILE A 157 11.84 -8.00 -7.31
N THR A 158 12.66 -8.97 -7.70
CA THR A 158 13.37 -8.97 -8.99
C THR A 158 13.26 -10.36 -9.62
N HIS A 159 13.41 -10.43 -10.94
CA HIS A 159 13.66 -11.72 -11.58
C HIS A 159 15.00 -12.24 -11.08
N SER A 160 15.04 -13.53 -10.71
CA SER A 160 16.31 -14.22 -10.51
C SER A 160 16.99 -14.41 -11.87
N GLU A 161 18.29 -14.74 -11.85
CA GLU A 161 19.03 -15.19 -13.04
C GLU A 161 18.39 -16.43 -13.69
N ASN A 162 17.56 -17.17 -12.94
CA ASN A 162 16.75 -18.26 -13.44
C ASN A 162 15.32 -17.77 -13.79
N ASP A 163 14.93 -17.86 -15.07
CA ASP A 163 13.67 -17.33 -15.65
C ASP A 163 12.38 -17.76 -14.92
N LYS A 164 12.43 -18.79 -14.07
CA LYS A 164 11.28 -19.31 -13.31
C LYS A 164 11.30 -18.96 -11.82
N MET A 165 12.32 -18.25 -11.36
CA MET A 165 12.52 -17.91 -9.96
C MET A 165 12.33 -16.41 -9.74
N ILE A 166 11.75 -16.08 -8.59
CA ILE A 166 11.59 -14.70 -8.11
C ILE A 166 12.52 -14.55 -6.91
N ARG A 167 13.33 -13.49 -6.95
CA ARG A 167 14.15 -13.10 -5.81
C ARG A 167 13.42 -12.02 -5.01
N LEU A 168 13.26 -12.26 -3.72
CA LEU A 168 12.79 -11.26 -2.76
C LEU A 168 13.99 -10.71 -2.02
N VAL A 169 14.15 -9.38 -2.04
CA VAL A 169 15.24 -8.69 -1.34
C VAL A 169 14.64 -7.82 -0.23
N PHE A 170 15.02 -8.10 1.00
CA PHE A 170 14.52 -7.46 2.21
C PHE A 170 15.57 -6.47 2.70
N HIS A 171 15.23 -5.19 2.64
CA HIS A 171 16.04 -4.12 3.21
C HIS A 171 15.41 -3.66 4.51
N LYS A 172 16.17 -3.74 5.60
CA LYS A 172 15.70 -3.31 6.89
C LYS A 172 15.36 -1.81 6.87
N ARG A 173 14.20 -1.45 7.42
CA ARG A 173 13.72 -0.06 7.50
C ARG A 173 13.20 0.25 8.91
N SER A 174 13.07 1.56 9.16
CA SER A 174 12.49 2.14 10.38
C SER A 174 11.06 1.62 10.64
N PRO A 175 10.58 1.54 11.89
CA PRO A 175 9.25 1.02 12.31
C PRO A 175 8.04 1.82 11.83
N ARG A 176 8.13 2.61 10.76
CA ARG A 176 7.07 3.53 10.33
C ARG A 176 6.38 3.02 9.05
N PRO A 177 5.52 1.97 9.14
CA PRO A 177 4.90 1.37 7.96
C PRO A 177 4.05 2.37 7.18
N HIS A 178 3.40 3.31 7.88
CA HIS A 178 2.65 4.38 7.24
C HIS A 178 3.49 5.25 6.31
N VAL A 179 4.70 5.63 6.74
CA VAL A 179 5.61 6.46 5.94
C VAL A 179 6.07 5.70 4.70
N GLU A 180 6.51 4.47 4.90
CA GLU A 180 7.09 3.66 3.82
C GLU A 180 6.05 3.23 2.77
N VAL A 181 4.77 3.04 3.13
CA VAL A 181 3.70 2.79 2.13
C VAL A 181 3.50 3.99 1.21
N TRP A 182 3.51 5.22 1.76
CA TRP A 182 3.38 6.41 0.93
C TRP A 182 4.62 6.64 0.05
N LYS A 183 5.82 6.35 0.55
CA LYS A 183 7.04 6.37 -0.28
C LYS A 183 6.94 5.38 -1.45
N ASN A 184 6.51 4.14 -1.16
CA ASN A 184 6.35 3.12 -2.20
C ASN A 184 5.37 3.58 -3.29
N ILE A 185 4.19 4.09 -2.94
CA ILE A 185 3.20 4.52 -3.94
C ILE A 185 3.66 5.76 -4.70
N VAL A 186 4.36 6.70 -4.05
CA VAL A 186 4.98 7.87 -4.71
C VAL A 186 5.99 7.43 -5.75
N GLU A 187 6.90 6.53 -5.41
CA GLU A 187 7.90 6.02 -6.35
C GLU A 187 7.23 5.33 -7.56
N ILE A 188 6.22 4.48 -7.31
CA ILE A 188 5.46 3.81 -8.37
C ILE A 188 4.77 4.82 -9.28
N VAL A 189 4.08 5.82 -8.71
CA VAL A 189 3.38 6.84 -9.48
C VAL A 189 4.35 7.73 -10.26
N ASN A 190 5.52 8.03 -9.68
CA ASN A 190 6.54 8.84 -10.34
C ASN A 190 7.05 8.18 -11.64
N GLN A 191 7.16 6.84 -11.65
CA GLN A 191 7.57 6.05 -12.83
C GLN A 191 6.50 5.96 -13.93
N LEU A 192 5.25 6.39 -13.68
CA LEU A 192 4.19 6.29 -14.68
C LEU A 192 4.40 7.30 -15.81
N ASN A 193 4.35 6.82 -17.06
CA ASN A 193 4.31 7.68 -18.23
C ASN A 193 2.87 8.14 -18.48
N ILE A 194 2.60 9.43 -18.28
CA ILE A 194 1.27 10.03 -18.38
C ILE A 194 1.30 11.17 -19.39
N THR A 195 0.34 11.16 -20.32
CA THR A 195 0.20 12.20 -21.36
C THR A 195 -0.08 13.58 -20.78
N ASP A 196 0.30 14.64 -21.50
CA ASP A 196 0.21 16.04 -21.06
C ASP A 196 -1.17 16.44 -20.53
N SER A 197 -2.26 15.93 -21.13
CA SER A 197 -3.62 16.25 -20.70
C SER A 197 -3.97 15.79 -19.27
N ASN A 198 -3.27 14.78 -18.74
CA ASN A 198 -3.51 14.18 -17.42
C ASN A 198 -2.35 14.36 -16.43
N ILE A 199 -1.24 14.99 -16.85
CA ILE A 199 -0.04 15.12 -16.02
C ILE A 199 -0.31 15.92 -14.73
N HIS A 200 -1.24 16.88 -14.78
CA HIS A 200 -1.63 17.65 -13.60
C HIS A 200 -2.16 16.75 -12.46
N PHE A 201 -2.98 15.75 -12.78
CA PHE A 201 -3.49 14.80 -11.78
C PHE A 201 -2.35 13.98 -11.15
N LYS A 202 -1.39 13.52 -11.96
CA LYS A 202 -0.17 12.86 -11.46
C LYS A 202 0.59 13.77 -10.49
N ASN A 203 0.84 15.01 -10.90
CA ASN A 203 1.60 15.97 -10.09
C ASN A 203 0.87 16.31 -8.79
N LEU A 204 -0.46 16.47 -8.83
CA LEU A 204 -1.25 16.68 -7.62
C LEU A 204 -1.18 15.46 -6.68
N PHE A 205 -1.29 14.24 -7.22
CA PHE A 205 -1.13 13.02 -6.43
C PHE A 205 0.24 12.96 -5.75
N LEU A 206 1.32 13.22 -6.49
CA LEU A 206 2.69 13.24 -5.96
C LEU A 206 2.85 14.33 -4.90
N ASN A 207 2.40 15.55 -5.18
CA ASN A 207 2.46 16.66 -4.23
C ASN A 207 1.74 16.34 -2.91
N ILE A 208 0.58 15.69 -2.98
CA ILE A 208 -0.16 15.29 -1.77
C ILE A 208 0.57 14.17 -1.03
N CYS A 209 1.06 13.13 -1.71
CA CYS A 209 1.59 11.94 -1.04
C CYS A 209 3.06 12.07 -0.59
N GLU A 210 3.82 12.98 -1.17
CA GLU A 210 5.26 13.14 -0.92
C GLU A 210 5.54 13.74 0.46
N GLU A 211 6.38 13.06 1.25
CA GLU A 211 6.68 13.45 2.64
C GLU A 211 7.47 14.75 2.75
N SER A 212 8.30 15.06 1.74
CA SER A 212 9.11 16.29 1.70
C SER A 212 8.34 17.52 1.24
N ASN A 213 7.05 17.39 0.87
CA ASN A 213 6.24 18.54 0.49
C ASN A 213 5.70 19.22 1.76
N ASP A 214 6.24 20.39 2.11
CA ASP A 214 5.78 21.13 3.29
C ASP A 214 4.45 21.85 3.07
N ARG A 215 4.09 22.12 1.81
CA ARG A 215 2.85 22.85 1.47
C ARG A 215 1.65 21.94 1.54
N TRP A 216 1.73 20.76 0.94
CA TRP A 216 0.68 19.75 1.02
C TRP A 216 0.95 18.82 2.19
N HIS A 217 -0.03 18.61 3.07
CA HIS A 217 0.13 17.57 4.09
C HIS A 217 -0.14 16.20 3.47
N ASN A 218 0.78 15.26 3.67
CA ASN A 218 0.53 13.88 3.26
C ASN A 218 -0.62 13.23 4.05
N PRO A 219 -1.23 12.15 3.51
CA PRO A 219 -2.37 11.52 4.16
C PRO A 219 -2.15 11.17 5.64
N SER A 220 -0.93 10.74 6.00
CA SER A 220 -0.59 10.41 7.40
C SER A 220 -0.57 11.65 8.29
N ARG A 221 0.00 12.76 7.79
CA ARG A 221 0.00 14.04 8.50
C ARG A 221 -1.40 14.59 8.65
N ILE A 222 -2.24 14.56 7.61
CA ILE A 222 -3.66 14.95 7.70
C ILE A 222 -4.35 14.15 8.81
N ARG A 223 -4.24 12.81 8.78
CA ARG A 223 -4.84 11.95 9.81
C ARG A 223 -4.30 12.26 11.21
N ASN A 224 -3.00 12.49 11.38
CA ASN A 224 -2.41 12.78 12.68
C ASN A 224 -2.82 14.16 13.23
N ASP A 225 -2.89 15.17 12.36
CA ASP A 225 -3.37 16.50 12.73
C ASP A 225 -4.81 16.41 13.27
N TRP A 226 -5.67 15.66 12.58
CA TRP A 226 -7.07 15.50 12.95
C TRP A 226 -7.30 14.58 14.14
N ASN A 227 -6.52 13.51 14.29
CA ASN A 227 -6.76 12.48 15.32
C ASN A 227 -6.01 12.75 16.64
N TYR A 228 -4.88 13.45 16.61
CA TYR A 228 -4.01 13.58 17.79
C TYR A 228 -3.63 15.02 18.14
N LYS A 229 -3.56 15.92 17.15
CA LYS A 229 -3.02 17.27 17.38
C LYS A 229 -4.09 18.30 17.74
N PHE A 230 -5.22 18.29 17.02
CA PHE A 230 -6.23 19.34 17.14
C PHE A 230 -7.57 18.78 17.62
N ALA A 231 -7.78 18.78 18.94
CA ALA A 231 -9.02 18.30 19.55
C ALA A 231 -10.28 19.08 19.06
N ASN A 232 -10.13 20.36 18.74
CA ASN A 232 -11.23 21.20 18.23
C ASN A 232 -11.67 20.85 16.80
N TYR A 233 -10.98 19.94 16.10
CA TYR A 233 -11.47 19.42 14.82
C TYR A 233 -12.62 18.43 15.03
N TYR A 234 -12.84 17.93 16.25
CA TYR A 234 -14.05 17.19 16.62
C TYR A 234 -15.23 18.12 16.97
N GLY A 235 -15.34 19.27 16.30
CA GLY A 235 -16.45 20.22 16.45
C GLY A 235 -16.70 21.03 15.18
N GLU A 236 -17.25 22.24 15.33
CA GLU A 236 -17.60 23.12 14.21
C GLU A 236 -16.43 23.42 13.27
N LYS A 237 -15.24 23.68 13.84
CA LYS A 237 -14.03 23.95 13.04
C LYS A 237 -13.70 22.80 12.07
N GLY A 238 -13.80 21.56 12.53
CA GLY A 238 -13.58 20.40 11.65
C GLY A 238 -14.69 20.22 10.63
N ASN A 239 -15.94 20.54 10.96
CA ASN A 239 -17.03 20.52 9.97
C ASN A 239 -16.78 21.52 8.84
N THR A 240 -16.29 22.74 9.16
CA THR A 240 -15.91 23.74 8.15
C THR A 240 -14.72 23.27 7.32
N LEU A 241 -13.61 22.90 7.97
CA LEU A 241 -12.38 22.46 7.28
C LEU A 241 -12.60 21.21 6.42
N GLY A 242 -13.48 20.32 6.88
CA GLY A 242 -13.81 19.06 6.22
C GLY A 242 -14.90 19.18 5.16
N ALA A 243 -15.52 20.35 4.95
CA ALA A 243 -16.69 20.48 4.08
C ALA A 243 -16.41 20.04 2.64
N THR A 244 -15.32 20.54 2.03
CA THR A 244 -14.90 20.16 0.67
C THR A 244 -14.52 18.68 0.59
N PHE A 245 -13.80 18.15 1.59
CA PHE A 245 -13.52 16.73 1.70
C PHE A 245 -14.80 15.88 1.76
N TYR A 246 -15.76 16.26 2.61
CA TYR A 246 -16.99 15.51 2.83
C TYR A 246 -17.89 15.50 1.58
N LYS A 247 -17.88 16.60 0.82
CA LYS A 247 -18.50 16.66 -0.51
C LYS A 247 -17.82 15.70 -1.49
N ASN A 248 -16.49 15.72 -1.55
CA ASN A 248 -15.72 14.95 -2.52
C ASN A 248 -15.68 13.45 -2.22
N ILE A 249 -15.57 13.04 -0.94
CA ILE A 249 -15.47 11.63 -0.56
C ILE A 249 -16.73 10.83 -0.93
N LYS A 250 -17.89 11.48 -0.96
CA LYS A 250 -19.17 10.88 -1.38
C LYS A 250 -19.22 10.49 -2.84
N ASN A 251 -18.45 11.15 -3.71
CA ASN A 251 -18.65 11.04 -5.15
C ASN A 251 -17.35 11.24 -5.92
N TYR A 252 -16.99 10.22 -6.70
CA TYR A 252 -15.79 10.23 -7.56
C TYR A 252 -15.73 11.46 -8.47
N SER A 253 -16.82 11.79 -9.16
CA SER A 253 -16.88 12.94 -10.08
C SER A 253 -16.66 14.28 -9.36
N SER A 254 -17.18 14.43 -8.13
CA SER A 254 -16.93 15.64 -7.34
C SER A 254 -15.46 15.79 -6.99
N SER A 255 -14.83 14.69 -6.55
CA SER A 255 -13.40 14.67 -6.25
C SER A 255 -12.53 14.93 -7.48
N MET A 256 -12.89 14.37 -8.64
CA MET A 256 -12.15 14.60 -9.88
C MET A 256 -12.34 16.00 -10.43
N ASN A 257 -13.53 16.58 -10.33
CA ASN A 257 -13.78 17.97 -10.71
C ASN A 257 -12.96 18.94 -9.85
N TRP A 258 -12.90 18.68 -8.53
CA TRP A 258 -12.04 19.44 -7.61
C TRP A 258 -10.56 19.32 -8.00
N ALA A 259 -10.07 18.10 -8.22
CA ALA A 259 -8.68 17.84 -8.62
C ALA A 259 -8.35 18.35 -10.04
N GLY A 260 -9.36 18.58 -10.89
CA GLY A 260 -9.20 19.13 -12.23
C GLY A 260 -8.93 20.63 -12.25
N ASN A 261 -9.09 21.32 -11.12
CA ASN A 261 -8.78 22.73 -11.00
C ASN A 261 -7.26 22.96 -10.96
N ARG A 262 -6.70 23.37 -12.10
CA ARG A 262 -5.25 23.58 -12.28
C ARG A 262 -4.64 24.67 -11.39
N THR A 263 -5.45 25.55 -10.82
CA THR A 263 -4.97 26.65 -9.96
C THR A 263 -5.08 26.32 -8.47
N ILE A 264 -5.45 25.08 -8.12
CA ILE A 264 -5.65 24.68 -6.74
C ILE A 264 -4.42 24.93 -5.88
N GLN A 265 -4.63 25.56 -4.72
CA GLN A 265 -3.59 25.88 -3.75
C GLN A 265 -3.78 25.08 -2.45
N PRO A 266 -2.68 24.69 -1.77
CA PRO A 266 -2.72 23.92 -0.53
C PRO A 266 -3.03 24.82 0.68
N HIS A 267 -4.28 25.24 0.81
CA HIS A 267 -4.82 25.80 2.05
C HIS A 267 -5.60 24.72 2.82
N ASP A 268 -5.94 24.99 4.09
CA ASP A 268 -6.44 23.98 5.03
C ASP A 268 -7.55 23.07 4.47
N GLU A 269 -8.62 23.63 3.89
CA GLU A 269 -9.70 22.83 3.28
C GLU A 269 -9.23 21.97 2.10
N ASN A 270 -8.36 22.50 1.24
CA ASN A 270 -7.87 21.76 0.07
C ASN A 270 -6.89 20.66 0.48
N ILE A 271 -6.05 20.91 1.50
CA ILE A 271 -5.18 19.89 2.08
C ILE A 271 -6.04 18.69 2.51
N VAL A 272 -7.13 18.95 3.23
CA VAL A 272 -8.04 17.90 3.71
C VAL A 272 -8.78 17.22 2.56
N ALA A 273 -9.26 18.00 1.58
CA ALA A 273 -9.90 17.47 0.37
C ALA A 273 -8.97 16.60 -0.48
N GLY A 274 -7.65 16.82 -0.43
CA GLY A 274 -6.65 15.98 -1.08
C GLY A 274 -6.78 14.50 -0.72
N LEU A 275 -7.13 14.18 0.53
CA LEU A 275 -7.34 12.79 0.95
C LEU A 275 -8.45 12.09 0.17
N SER A 276 -9.55 12.79 -0.13
CA SER A 276 -10.65 12.22 -0.93
C SER A 276 -10.22 11.90 -2.37
N TYR A 277 -9.35 12.73 -2.94
CA TYR A 277 -8.78 12.49 -4.26
C TYR A 277 -7.87 11.25 -4.27
N ILE A 278 -6.98 11.14 -3.29
CA ILE A 278 -6.13 9.94 -3.13
C ILE A 278 -6.99 8.68 -2.97
N TYR A 279 -8.00 8.72 -2.10
CA TYR A 279 -8.95 7.62 -1.90
C TYR A 279 -9.59 7.18 -3.23
N HIS A 280 -10.13 8.11 -4.01
CA HIS A 280 -10.85 7.81 -5.24
C HIS A 280 -9.95 7.27 -6.36
N ILE A 281 -8.72 7.78 -6.49
CA ILE A 281 -7.74 7.24 -7.44
C ILE A 281 -7.41 5.79 -7.08
N LEU A 282 -7.05 5.53 -5.81
CA LEU A 282 -6.67 4.19 -5.37
C LEU A 282 -7.85 3.22 -5.41
N SER A 283 -9.04 3.65 -5.01
CA SER A 283 -10.27 2.84 -5.06
C SER A 283 -10.63 2.46 -6.49
N LYS A 284 -10.56 3.40 -7.43
CA LYS A 284 -10.81 3.11 -8.84
C LYS A 284 -9.79 2.14 -9.42
N THR A 285 -8.51 2.31 -9.10
CA THR A 285 -7.46 1.35 -9.50
C THR A 285 -7.74 -0.03 -8.93
N MET A 286 -8.06 -0.15 -7.64
CA MET A 286 -8.39 -1.43 -6.99
C MET A 286 -9.61 -2.11 -7.62
N ASN A 287 -10.65 -1.35 -7.95
CA ASN A 287 -11.83 -1.91 -8.63
C ASN A 287 -11.45 -2.49 -9.99
N SER A 288 -10.66 -1.78 -10.81
CA SER A 288 -10.20 -2.31 -12.10
C SER A 288 -9.31 -3.56 -11.95
N ILE A 289 -8.49 -3.64 -10.89
CA ILE A 289 -7.73 -4.87 -10.59
C ILE A 289 -8.69 -6.01 -10.24
N ASN A 290 -9.68 -5.76 -9.38
CA ASN A 290 -10.65 -6.75 -8.94
C ASN A 290 -11.53 -7.27 -10.08
N ASP A 291 -11.88 -6.41 -11.05
CA ASP A 291 -12.63 -6.82 -12.24
C ASP A 291 -11.78 -7.69 -13.16
N ARG A 292 -10.46 -7.45 -13.19
CA ARG A 292 -9.52 -8.25 -14.00
C ARG A 292 -9.16 -9.57 -13.34
N ILE A 293 -9.05 -9.59 -12.02
CA ILE A 293 -8.62 -10.73 -11.21
C ILE A 293 -9.85 -11.39 -10.60
N ILE A 294 -10.35 -12.41 -11.29
CA ILE A 294 -11.53 -13.15 -10.88
C ILE A 294 -11.15 -14.13 -9.76
N PHE A 295 -11.56 -13.81 -8.54
CA PHE A 295 -11.57 -14.75 -7.42
C PHE A 295 -12.89 -15.52 -7.47
N THR A 296 -12.86 -16.83 -7.63
CA THR A 296 -14.04 -17.67 -7.41
C THR A 296 -14.30 -17.81 -5.92
N GLN A 297 -15.55 -17.60 -5.51
CA GLN A 297 -16.02 -17.90 -4.15
C GLN A 297 -16.09 -19.41 -3.92
#